data_AF-A0A098DQZ6-F1
#
_entry.id   AF-A0A098DQZ6-F1
#
_cell.length_a   1.000
_cell.length_b   1.000
_cell.length_c   1.000
_cell.angle_alpha   90.00
_cell.angle_beta   90.00
_cell.angle_gamma   90.00
#
_symmetry.space_group_name_H-M   'P 1'
#
loop_
_entity.id
_entity.type
_entity.pdbx_description
1 polymer ?
#
loop_
_entity_poly.entity_id
_entity_poly.type
_entity_poly.pdbx_seq_one_letter_code
_entity_poly.pdbx_strand_id
1 'polypeptide(L)'
;MHQSEASPKPTYRNNSTPTSPNTPQTTTMHLMYTLDAQGNRLYTLKKVAQGQVTKSAHPARFSPDDKWSRQRVTLKRRFELLLTQQKEE
;
A
#
# COMPACT_ATOMS: atom_id res chain seq x y z
N MET A 1 12.48 -20.19 -40.97
CA MET A 1 12.28 -18.81 -40.50
C MET A 1 10.89 -18.71 -39.88
N HIS A 2 10.78 -18.92 -38.58
CA HIS A 2 9.51 -18.72 -37.86
C HIS A 2 9.59 -17.36 -37.17
N GLN A 3 8.77 -16.41 -37.63
CA GLN A 3 8.69 -15.06 -37.08
C GLN A 3 7.83 -15.09 -35.81
N SER A 4 8.37 -14.56 -34.71
CA SER A 4 7.68 -14.36 -33.44
C SER A 4 6.88 -13.05 -33.50
N GLU A 5 5.54 -13.13 -33.48
CA GLU A 5 4.70 -11.96 -33.27
C GLU A 5 4.69 -11.60 -31.77
N ALA A 6 5.19 -10.39 -31.46
CA ALA A 6 5.20 -9.85 -30.11
C ALA A 6 3.83 -9.24 -29.78
N SER A 7 3.18 -9.71 -28.71
CA SER A 7 1.93 -9.16 -28.20
C SER A 7 2.08 -7.69 -27.77
N PRO A 8 1.09 -6.82 -28.03
CA PRO A 8 1.17 -5.41 -27.64
C PRO A 8 1.11 -5.26 -26.11
N LYS A 9 2.00 -4.43 -25.55
CA LYS A 9 2.02 -4.11 -24.12
C LYS A 9 0.80 -3.25 -23.73
N PRO A 10 0.18 -3.47 -22.56
CA PRO A 10 -0.95 -2.66 -22.12
C PRO A 10 -0.48 -1.22 -21.86
N THR A 11 -1.03 -0.28 -22.63
CA THR A 11 -0.88 1.15 -22.35
C THR A 11 -1.79 1.51 -21.17
N TYR A 12 -1.20 1.99 -20.08
CA TYR A 12 -1.97 2.46 -18.93
C TYR A 12 -2.74 3.72 -19.33
N ARG A 13 -4.05 3.57 -19.52
CA ARG A 13 -4.97 4.66 -19.83
C ARG A 13 -5.24 5.45 -18.55
N ASN A 14 -4.75 6.69 -18.49
CA ASN A 14 -5.06 7.63 -17.42
C ASN A 14 -6.48 8.19 -17.64
N ASN A 15 -7.48 7.60 -16.99
CA ASN A 15 -8.83 8.14 -16.98
C ASN A 15 -9.01 9.05 -15.77
N SER A 16 -8.92 10.36 -15.98
CA SER A 16 -9.53 11.35 -15.09
C SER A 16 -11.05 11.28 -15.26
N THR A 17 -11.72 10.45 -14.45
CA THR A 17 -13.18 10.37 -14.44
C THR A 17 -13.81 11.66 -13.90
N PRO A 18 -14.88 12.18 -14.52
CA PRO A 18 -15.63 13.31 -14.00
C PRO A 18 -16.39 12.87 -12.74
N THR A 19 -16.09 13.52 -11.61
CA THR A 19 -16.76 13.26 -10.32
C THR A 19 -18.20 13.77 -10.36
N SER A 20 -19.15 12.84 -10.24
CA SER A 20 -20.58 13.13 -10.08
C SER A 20 -20.84 13.74 -8.68
N PRO A 21 -21.73 14.76 -8.52
CA PRO A 21 -21.81 15.57 -7.30
C PRO A 21 -22.50 14.90 -6.10
N ASN A 22 -22.93 13.62 -6.17
CA ASN A 22 -23.77 13.01 -5.13
C ASN A 22 -23.28 11.65 -4.59
N THR A 23 -21.97 11.38 -4.66
CA THR A 23 -21.38 10.24 -3.94
C THR A 23 -20.83 10.74 -2.60
N PRO A 24 -21.06 10.06 -1.47
CA PRO A 24 -20.36 10.41 -0.24
C PRO A 24 -18.86 10.33 -0.54
N GLN A 25 -18.21 11.49 -0.51
CA GLN A 25 -16.77 11.62 -0.68
C GLN A 25 -16.14 10.85 0.48
N THR A 26 -15.86 9.55 0.28
CA THR A 26 -14.97 8.84 1.21
C THR A 26 -13.71 9.66 1.20
N THR A 27 -13.37 10.29 2.32
CA THR A 27 -12.16 11.09 2.48
C THR A 27 -10.98 10.19 2.20
N THR A 28 -10.57 10.16 0.93
CA THR A 28 -9.50 9.30 0.47
C THR A 28 -8.22 9.85 1.03
N MET A 29 -7.67 9.10 1.97
CA MET A 29 -6.44 9.41 2.67
C MET A 29 -5.27 9.37 1.68
N HIS A 30 -4.95 10.52 1.07
CA HIS A 30 -3.97 10.66 -0.01
C HIS A 30 -2.53 10.87 0.45
N LEU A 31 -2.34 11.20 1.73
CA LEU A 31 -1.02 11.41 2.28
C LEU A 31 -0.19 10.11 2.25
N MET A 32 0.95 10.19 1.58
CA MET A 32 1.93 9.12 1.43
C MET A 32 3.24 9.51 2.12
N TYR A 33 4.14 8.54 2.33
CA TYR A 33 5.48 8.81 2.85
C TYR A 33 6.55 7.84 2.34
N THR A 34 7.80 8.26 2.42
CA THR A 34 9.01 7.43 2.39
C THR A 34 9.78 7.56 3.71
N LEU A 35 10.70 6.64 3.99
CA LEU A 35 11.61 6.73 5.13
C LEU A 35 12.95 7.32 4.66
N ASP A 36 13.50 8.25 5.42
CA ASP A 36 14.88 8.72 5.24
C ASP A 36 15.89 7.72 5.85
N ALA A 37 17.18 8.02 5.73
CA ALA A 37 18.25 7.19 6.28
C ALA A 37 18.25 7.10 7.81
N GLN A 38 17.57 8.04 8.48
CA GLN A 38 17.44 8.14 9.93
C GLN A 38 16.13 7.52 10.44
N GLY A 39 15.27 7.04 9.55
CA GLY A 39 13.97 6.46 9.88
C GLY A 39 12.81 7.47 10.04
N ASN A 40 13.02 8.75 9.73
CA ASN A 40 11.95 9.76 9.75
C ASN A 40 11.07 9.65 8.50
N ARG A 41 9.81 10.07 8.64
CA ARG A 41 8.83 10.06 7.55
C ARG A 41 8.93 11.33 6.72
N LEU A 42 9.17 11.20 5.43
CA LEU A 42 9.10 12.27 4.44
C LEU A 42 7.75 12.20 3.71
N TYR A 43 6.86 13.15 3.97
CA TYR A 43 5.49 13.13 3.44
C TYR A 43 5.38 13.66 2.02
N THR A 44 4.47 13.08 1.24
CA THR A 44 4.20 13.47 -0.14
C THR A 44 2.81 13.03 -0.60
N LEU A 45 2.31 13.61 -1.68
CA LEU A 45 1.09 13.15 -2.36
C LEU A 45 1.40 12.23 -3.56
N LYS A 46 2.69 12.12 -3.95
CA LYS A 46 3.12 11.31 -5.08
C LYS A 46 3.11 9.82 -4.72
N LYS A 47 2.80 8.95 -5.70
CA LYS A 47 2.86 7.48 -5.55
C LYS A 47 4.28 6.92 -5.69
N VAL A 48 5.16 7.67 -6.34
CA VAL A 48 6.59 7.36 -6.47
C VAL A 48 7.37 8.64 -6.17
N ALA A 49 8.35 8.55 -5.29
CA ALA A 49 9.24 9.65 -4.91
C ALA A 49 10.68 9.12 -4.81
N GLN A 50 11.64 9.85 -5.36
CA GLN A 50 13.06 9.45 -5.41
C GLN A 50 13.30 8.01 -5.91
N GLY A 51 12.51 7.54 -6.89
CA GLY A 51 12.61 6.17 -7.42
C GLY A 51 12.03 5.08 -6.50
N GLN A 52 11.51 5.43 -5.33
CA GLN A 52 10.88 4.52 -4.38
C GLN A 52 9.34 4.65 -4.40
N VAL A 53 8.65 3.53 -4.23
CA VAL A 53 7.19 3.52 -4.09
C VAL A 53 6.81 4.01 -2.70
N THR A 54 5.91 5.00 -2.64
CA THR A 54 5.51 5.62 -1.38
C THR A 54 4.45 4.77 -0.66
N LYS A 55 4.48 4.78 0.67
CA LYS A 55 3.54 4.04 1.53
C LYS A 55 2.43 4.97 2.04
N SER A 56 1.23 4.45 2.31
CA SER A 56 0.17 5.24 2.94
C SER A 56 0.60 5.70 4.33
N ALA A 57 0.45 6.99 4.63
CA ALA A 57 0.74 7.53 5.95
C ALA A 57 -0.24 7.06 7.04
N HIS A 58 -1.37 6.49 6.62
CA HIS A 58 -2.51 6.18 7.48
C HIS A 58 -2.50 4.70 7.86
N PRO A 59 -2.83 4.37 9.12
CA PRO A 59 -2.90 3.00 9.58
C PRO A 59 -4.00 2.24 8.83
N ALA A 60 -3.83 0.91 8.73
CA ALA A 60 -4.88 0.04 8.21
C ALA A 60 -6.14 0.15 9.10
N ARG A 61 -7.33 0.16 8.47
CA ARG A 61 -8.61 0.25 9.17
C ARG A 61 -8.76 -0.93 10.15
N PHE A 62 -9.02 -0.61 11.41
CA PHE A 62 -9.42 -1.61 12.40
C PHE A 62 -10.90 -1.97 12.19
N SER A 63 -11.20 -3.28 12.17
CA SER A 63 -12.57 -3.80 12.12
C SER A 63 -12.68 -4.93 13.13
N PRO A 64 -13.61 -4.86 14.09
CA PRO A 64 -13.83 -5.96 15.04
C PRO A 64 -14.19 -7.28 14.36
N ASP A 65 -14.87 -7.19 13.21
CA ASP A 65 -15.33 -8.28 12.37
C ASP A 65 -14.33 -8.70 11.27
N ASP A 66 -13.05 -8.33 11.40
CA ASP A 66 -12.04 -8.67 10.39
C ASP A 66 -11.85 -10.20 10.25
N LYS A 67 -12.44 -10.76 9.19
CA LYS A 67 -12.37 -12.18 8.82
C LYS A 67 -10.95 -12.73 8.61
N TRP A 68 -9.97 -11.85 8.37
CA TRP A 68 -8.57 -12.22 8.12
C TRP A 68 -7.67 -12.07 9.36
N SER A 69 -8.26 -11.75 10.52
CA SER A 69 -7.54 -11.60 11.80
C SER A 69 -6.71 -12.83 12.16
N ARG A 70 -7.31 -14.04 12.09
CA ARG A 70 -6.64 -15.31 12.40
C ARG A 70 -5.40 -15.52 11.52
N GLN A 71 -5.54 -15.32 10.21
CA GLN A 71 -4.49 -15.54 9.22
C GLN A 71 -3.32 -14.58 9.45
N ARG A 72 -3.62 -13.30 9.74
CA ARG A 72 -2.60 -12.30 10.07
C ARG A 72 -1.83 -12.65 11.34
N VAL A 73 -2.51 -13.13 12.38
CA VAL A 73 -1.85 -13.59 13.62
C VAL A 73 -0.99 -14.84 13.36
N THR A 74 -1.48 -15.83 12.62
CA THR A 74 -0.71 -17.03 12.26
C THR A 74 0.54 -16.69 11.44
N LEU A 75 0.45 -15.75 10.50
CA LEU A 75 1.60 -15.31 9.72
C LEU A 75 2.64 -14.63 10.63
N LYS A 76 2.23 -13.69 11.49
CA LYS A 76 3.14 -13.06 12.45
C LYS A 76 3.83 -14.08 13.36
N ARG A 77 3.10 -15.10 13.83
CA ARG A 77 3.65 -16.19 14.66
C ARG A 77 4.74 -16.99 13.95
N ARG A 78 4.53 -17.34 12.68
CA ARG A 78 5.48 -18.15 11.88
C ARG A 78 6.81 -17.44 11.61
N PHE A 79 6.79 -16.12 11.58
CA PHE A 79 7.99 -15.30 11.34
C PHE A 79 8.51 -14.64 12.62
N GLU A 80 8.04 -15.07 13.79
CA GLU A 80 8.50 -14.55 15.10
C GLU A 80 8.36 -13.02 15.24
N LEU A 81 7.34 -12.46 14.56
CA LEU A 81 7.04 -11.02 14.55
C LEU A 81 6.01 -10.62 15.62
N LEU A 82 5.61 -11.54 16.50
CA LEU A 82 4.79 -11.17 17.64
C LEU A 82 5.67 -10.55 18.72
N LEU A 83 5.19 -9.46 19.31
CA LEU A 83 5.87 -8.79 20.42
C LEU A 83 6.11 -9.75 21.60
N THR A 84 5.19 -10.68 21.84
CA THR A 84 5.31 -11.70 22.90
C THR A 84 6.42 -12.74 22.65
N GLN A 85 6.99 -12.79 21.45
CA GLN A 85 8.06 -13.73 21.07
C GLN A 85 9.44 -13.06 21.06
N GLN A 86 9.48 -11.72 21.01
CA GLN A 86 10.74 -10.98 20.99
C GLN A 86 11.31 -10.93 22.42
N LYS A 87 12.62 -11.16 22.56
CA LYS A 87 13.31 -10.92 23.84
C LYS A 87 13.29 -9.41 24.11
N GLU A 88 13.03 -9.05 25.36
CA GLU A 88 13.31 -7.70 25.83
C GLU A 88 14.84 -7.50 25.77
N GLU A 89 15.30 -6.58 24.93
CA GLU A 89 16.67 -6.05 24.95
C GLU A 89 16.77 -4.89 25.95
#